data_AF-A0A1J1LGF2-F1
#
_entry.id   AF-A0A1J1LGF2-F1
#
_cell.length_a   1.000
_cell.length_b   1.000
_cell.length_c   1.000
_cell.angle_alpha   90.00
_cell.angle_beta   90.00
_cell.angle_gamma   90.00
#
_symmetry.space_group_name_H-M   'P 1'
#
loop_
_entity.id
_entity.type
_entity.pdbx_description
1 polymer ?
#
loop_
_entity_poly.entity_id
_entity_poly.type
_entity_poly.pdbx_seq_one_letter_code
_entity_poly.pdbx_strand_id
1 'polypeptide(L)'
;MVKPRKPQKQRGLSFLLVAFSITLLIILGGFFDSLEMQGLAQTPPEQTTSPSGRVRVSEIWKKVYEQLPNLPLENQYISQETGKVAEDNTLIGRLIRYHVYVKARPTQYRLDWKLTLADYLGVNEPMLVLDYPGRETLKENPLERDQKAIQQLNRAERDALVNTLVRLFNPNATNIDNPTIPKPNSSSTTPKTPPGLTPLPQSGDAELLK
;
A
#
# COMPACT_ATOMS: atom_id res chain seq x y z
N MET A 1 70.71 -37.36 32.30
CA MET A 1 69.69 -38.08 31.51
C MET A 1 69.11 -37.10 30.48
N VAL A 2 69.76 -37.00 29.31
CA VAL A 2 69.41 -36.05 28.24
C VAL A 2 69.30 -36.86 26.95
N LYS A 3 68.13 -36.87 26.33
CA LYS A 3 67.82 -37.65 25.14
C LYS A 3 68.07 -36.79 23.89
N PRO A 4 68.79 -37.27 22.86
CA PRO A 4 69.08 -36.47 21.67
C PRO A 4 67.87 -36.44 20.72
N ARG A 5 67.56 -35.25 20.17
CA ARG A 5 66.58 -35.07 19.09
C ARG A 5 67.23 -35.43 17.75
N LYS A 6 66.61 -36.34 16.99
CA LYS A 6 66.97 -36.66 15.60
C LYS A 6 66.42 -35.61 14.63
N PRO A 7 67.07 -35.38 13.47
CA PRO A 7 66.68 -34.34 12.52
C PRO A 7 65.44 -34.72 11.70
N GLN A 8 64.57 -33.73 11.48
CA GLN A 8 63.35 -33.83 10.69
C GLN A 8 63.69 -33.80 9.19
N LYS A 9 63.41 -34.92 8.51
CA LYS A 9 63.62 -35.11 7.08
C LYS A 9 62.60 -34.26 6.29
N GLN A 10 63.08 -33.31 5.48
CA GLN A 10 62.27 -32.59 4.50
C GLN A 10 61.59 -33.60 3.57
N ARG A 11 60.26 -33.61 3.55
CA ARG A 11 59.44 -34.26 2.52
C ARG A 11 59.05 -33.19 1.51
N GLY A 12 59.96 -32.92 0.57
CA GLY A 12 59.51 -32.59 -0.78
C GLY A 12 58.83 -33.82 -1.37
N LEU A 13 57.92 -33.58 -2.32
CA LEU A 13 57.15 -34.58 -3.08
C LEU A 13 55.79 -34.97 -2.46
N SER A 14 54.79 -34.09 -2.61
CA SER A 14 53.37 -34.46 -2.79
C SER A 14 52.52 -33.23 -3.16
N PHE A 15 52.92 -32.45 -4.17
CA PHE A 15 52.06 -31.41 -4.77
C PHE A 15 51.66 -31.71 -6.22
N LEU A 16 52.13 -32.84 -6.78
CA LEU A 16 51.90 -33.20 -8.18
C LEU A 16 50.73 -34.19 -8.40
N LEU A 17 49.93 -34.49 -7.36
CA LEU A 17 48.77 -35.38 -7.47
C LEU A 17 47.40 -34.73 -7.23
N VAL A 18 47.34 -33.43 -6.89
CA VAL A 18 46.05 -32.73 -6.73
C VAL A 18 45.62 -32.01 -8.02
N ALA A 19 46.54 -31.72 -8.93
CA ALA A 19 46.25 -30.96 -10.15
C ALA A 19 45.62 -31.78 -11.30
N PHE A 20 45.57 -33.11 -11.23
CA PHE A 20 44.98 -33.95 -12.30
C PHE A 20 43.53 -34.37 -12.06
N SER A 21 42.95 -34.09 -10.89
CA SER A 21 41.57 -34.48 -10.56
C SER A 21 40.52 -33.44 -10.97
N ILE A 22 40.92 -32.20 -11.29
CA ILE A 22 39.98 -31.11 -11.60
C ILE A 22 39.73 -30.98 -13.12
N THR A 23 40.60 -31.53 -13.97
CA THR A 23 40.43 -31.49 -15.43
C THR A 23 39.66 -32.67 -16.02
N LEU A 24 39.52 -33.80 -15.30
CA LEU A 24 38.79 -34.97 -15.80
C LEU A 24 37.26 -34.91 -15.54
N LEU A 25 36.79 -33.98 -14.72
CA LEU A 25 35.35 -33.77 -14.45
C LEU A 25 34.68 -32.72 -15.35
N ILE A 26 35.42 -32.18 -16.32
CA ILE A 26 34.90 -31.22 -17.32
C ILE A 26 34.64 -31.90 -18.67
N ILE A 27 35.20 -33.09 -18.92
CA ILE A 27 35.04 -33.80 -20.21
C ILE A 27 33.84 -34.79 -20.20
N LEU A 28 33.15 -34.95 -19.06
CA LEU A 28 31.99 -35.85 -18.94
C LEU A 28 30.72 -35.16 -18.39
N GLY A 29 30.53 -33.88 -18.74
CA GLY A 29 29.32 -33.11 -18.38
C GLY A 29 28.72 -32.28 -19.53
N GLY A 30 29.29 -32.36 -20.73
CA GLY A 30 28.81 -31.62 -21.90
C GLY A 30 28.14 -32.56 -22.90
N PHE A 31 26.93 -33.05 -22.60
CA PHE A 31 26.03 -33.64 -23.60
C PHE A 31 24.60 -33.81 -23.08
N PHE A 32 23.92 -32.70 -22.76
CA PHE A 32 22.47 -32.67 -22.61
C PHE A 32 21.92 -31.38 -23.23
N ASP A 33 22.28 -31.15 -24.49
CA ASP A 33 21.46 -30.35 -25.40
C ASP A 33 20.86 -31.32 -26.41
N SER A 34 19.55 -31.22 -26.65
CA SER A 34 18.77 -31.97 -27.64
C SER A 34 18.25 -33.36 -27.23
N LEU A 35 17.24 -33.36 -26.36
CA LEU A 35 16.12 -34.31 -26.46
C LEU A 35 14.81 -33.50 -26.49
N GLU A 36 14.47 -33.11 -27.70
CA GLU A 36 13.21 -32.48 -28.09
C GLU A 36 12.08 -33.51 -27.91
N MET A 37 11.47 -33.56 -26.72
CA MET A 37 10.16 -34.20 -26.55
C MET A 37 9.08 -33.20 -26.96
N GLN A 38 8.54 -33.44 -28.15
CA GLN A 38 7.30 -32.83 -28.62
C GLN A 38 6.12 -33.29 -27.76
N GLY A 39 5.28 -32.34 -27.36
CA GLY A 39 3.93 -32.60 -26.87
C GLY A 39 3.67 -32.17 -25.43
N LEU A 40 3.40 -30.87 -25.25
CA LEU A 40 2.16 -30.31 -24.70
C LEU A 40 2.35 -28.79 -24.76
N ALA A 41 1.59 -28.12 -25.63
CA ALA A 41 1.57 -26.67 -25.72
C ALA A 41 1.23 -26.08 -24.33
N GLN A 42 2.26 -25.63 -23.62
CA GLN A 42 2.08 -24.75 -22.48
C GLN A 42 1.69 -23.40 -23.07
N THR A 43 0.40 -23.11 -23.05
CA THR A 43 -0.10 -21.74 -23.12
C THR A 43 0.75 -20.88 -22.17
N PRO A 44 1.14 -19.65 -22.57
CA PRO A 44 1.77 -18.71 -21.63
C PRO A 44 0.96 -18.72 -20.33
N PRO A 45 1.59 -18.75 -19.14
CA PRO A 45 0.82 -18.66 -17.92
C PRO A 45 0.00 -17.37 -18.01
N GLU A 46 -1.33 -17.52 -18.04
CA GLU A 46 -2.20 -16.38 -17.81
C GLU A 46 -1.71 -15.72 -16.52
N GLN A 47 -1.45 -14.43 -16.59
CA GLN A 47 -1.12 -13.62 -15.44
C GLN A 47 -2.27 -13.79 -14.45
N THR A 48 -2.07 -14.65 -13.45
CA THR A 48 -3.01 -14.84 -12.37
C THR A 48 -3.05 -13.51 -11.64
N THR A 49 -4.10 -12.74 -11.91
CA THR A 49 -4.44 -11.52 -11.20
C THR A 49 -4.60 -11.93 -9.74
N SER A 50 -3.54 -11.79 -8.95
CA SER A 50 -3.62 -12.04 -7.52
C SER A 50 -4.67 -11.09 -6.95
N PRO A 51 -5.70 -11.56 -6.22
CA PRO A 51 -6.60 -10.67 -5.48
C PRO A 51 -5.90 -10.01 -4.28
N SER A 52 -4.59 -10.18 -4.14
CA SER A 52 -3.76 -9.62 -3.09
C SER A 52 -3.66 -8.11 -3.23
N GLY A 53 -4.28 -7.38 -2.30
CA GLY A 53 -4.31 -5.91 -2.25
C GLY A 53 -2.95 -5.20 -2.37
N ARG A 54 -1.81 -5.92 -2.26
CA ARG A 54 -0.46 -5.41 -2.52
C ARG A 54 -0.29 -4.80 -3.93
N VAL A 55 -0.81 -5.45 -4.96
CA VAL A 55 -0.77 -4.92 -6.35
C VAL A 55 -1.65 -3.67 -6.49
N ARG A 56 -2.75 -3.59 -5.72
CA ARG A 56 -3.66 -2.44 -5.74
C ARG A 56 -3.04 -1.20 -5.09
N VAL A 57 -2.33 -1.35 -3.98
CA VAL A 57 -1.72 -0.22 -3.26
C VAL A 57 -0.64 0.49 -4.10
N SER A 58 0.19 -0.25 -4.85
CA SER A 58 1.28 0.32 -5.65
C SER A 58 0.82 1.19 -6.82
N GLU A 59 -0.43 1.05 -7.26
CA GLU A 59 -0.96 1.75 -8.44
C GLU A 59 -2.03 2.80 -8.11
N ILE A 60 -2.83 2.56 -7.06
CA ILE A 60 -3.97 3.45 -6.73
C ILE A 60 -3.52 4.87 -6.37
N TRP A 61 -2.38 5.02 -5.69
CA TRP A 61 -1.90 6.36 -5.31
C TRP A 61 -1.66 7.27 -6.52
N LYS A 62 -1.23 6.71 -7.66
CA LYS A 62 -1.04 7.46 -8.92
C LYS A 62 -2.38 8.01 -9.41
N LYS A 63 -3.40 7.16 -9.45
CA LYS A 63 -4.79 7.54 -9.82
C LYS A 63 -5.38 8.59 -8.88
N VAL A 64 -5.00 8.58 -7.60
CA VAL A 64 -5.42 9.65 -6.67
C VAL A 64 -4.82 10.99 -7.09
N TYR A 65 -3.51 11.08 -7.37
CA TYR A 65 -2.90 12.33 -7.82
C TYR A 65 -3.35 12.76 -9.22
N GLU A 66 -3.70 11.83 -10.11
CA GLU A 66 -4.34 12.17 -11.39
C GLU A 66 -5.68 12.89 -11.18
N GLN A 67 -6.46 12.49 -10.16
CA GLN A 67 -7.77 13.08 -9.87
C GLN A 67 -7.71 14.28 -8.91
N LEU A 68 -6.67 14.37 -8.10
CA LEU A 68 -6.44 15.41 -7.09
C LEU A 68 -5.00 15.94 -7.22
N PRO A 69 -4.67 16.66 -8.31
CA PRO A 69 -3.29 17.03 -8.64
C PRO A 69 -2.68 18.06 -7.68
N ASN A 70 -3.50 18.75 -6.90
CA ASN A 70 -3.05 19.77 -5.95
C ASN A 70 -2.63 19.18 -4.59
N LEU A 71 -2.78 17.87 -4.38
CA LEU A 71 -2.35 17.24 -3.14
C LEU A 71 -0.82 17.27 -3.00
N PRO A 72 -0.28 17.54 -1.80
CA PRO A 72 1.16 17.49 -1.58
C PRO A 72 1.70 16.08 -1.79
N LEU A 73 2.78 15.96 -2.57
CA LEU A 73 3.38 14.67 -2.90
C LEU A 73 4.15 14.04 -1.73
N GLU A 74 4.81 14.85 -0.91
CA GLU A 74 5.73 14.44 0.17
C GLU A 74 6.65 13.26 -0.24
N ASN A 75 7.39 13.41 -1.34
CA ASN A 75 8.22 12.33 -1.92
C ASN A 75 9.71 12.67 -2.03
N GLN A 76 10.19 13.69 -1.33
CA GLN A 76 11.60 14.11 -1.33
C GLN A 76 12.46 13.32 -0.33
N TYR A 77 12.01 12.13 0.06
CA TYR A 77 12.70 11.28 1.03
C TYR A 77 13.80 10.45 0.39
N ILE A 78 14.89 10.25 1.10
CA ILE A 78 16.00 9.42 0.62
C ILE A 78 15.77 7.96 0.99
N SER A 79 15.80 7.08 -0.01
CA SER A 79 15.78 5.63 0.17
C SER A 79 16.97 5.15 0.98
N GLN A 80 16.72 4.25 1.93
CA GLN A 80 17.76 3.60 2.72
C GLN A 80 18.59 2.63 1.87
N GLU A 81 17.96 1.97 0.89
CA GLU A 81 18.60 0.98 0.02
C GLU A 81 19.47 1.64 -1.06
N THR A 82 18.91 2.60 -1.80
CA THR A 82 19.58 3.15 -2.99
C THR A 82 20.32 4.45 -2.72
N GLY A 83 20.06 5.10 -1.58
CA GLY A 83 20.61 6.42 -1.26
C GLY A 83 20.09 7.56 -2.15
N LYS A 84 19.13 7.30 -3.04
CA LYS A 84 18.50 8.28 -3.93
C LYS A 84 17.12 8.69 -3.42
N VAL A 85 16.55 9.75 -4.00
CA VAL A 85 15.17 10.15 -3.73
C VAL A 85 14.22 9.01 -4.09
N ALA A 86 13.30 8.68 -3.19
CA ALA A 86 12.29 7.64 -3.35
C ALA A 86 11.01 8.24 -3.98
N GLU A 87 11.06 8.51 -5.28
CA GLU A 87 10.01 9.25 -6.01
C GLU A 87 8.61 8.63 -5.89
N ASP A 88 8.53 7.29 -5.84
CA ASP A 88 7.29 6.53 -5.68
C ASP A 88 6.80 6.43 -4.22
N ASN A 89 7.57 6.95 -3.26
CA ASN A 89 7.21 6.99 -1.84
C ASN A 89 6.54 8.33 -1.52
N THR A 90 5.26 8.43 -1.85
CA THR A 90 4.45 9.64 -1.72
C THR A 90 3.54 9.63 -0.47
N LEU A 91 3.02 10.79 -0.07
CA LEU A 91 2.04 10.95 1.01
C LEU A 91 0.88 9.97 0.88
N ILE A 92 0.16 10.01 -0.25
CA ILE A 92 -0.99 9.13 -0.48
C ILE A 92 -0.58 7.66 -0.52
N GLY A 93 0.59 7.34 -1.08
CA GLY A 93 1.13 5.99 -1.05
C GLY A 93 1.36 5.48 0.37
N ARG A 94 1.86 6.31 1.28
CA ARG A 94 2.03 5.97 2.71
C ARG A 94 0.70 5.92 3.45
N LEU A 95 -0.22 6.85 3.19
CA LEU A 95 -1.57 6.86 3.77
C LEU A 95 -2.34 5.58 3.47
N ILE A 96 -2.33 5.13 2.21
CA ILE A 96 -2.99 3.87 1.82
C ILE A 96 -2.32 2.68 2.51
N ARG A 97 -0.97 2.63 2.56
CA ARG A 97 -0.25 1.54 3.27
C ARG A 97 -0.56 1.54 4.76
N TYR A 98 -0.65 2.70 5.39
CA TYR A 98 -1.01 2.83 6.79
C TYR A 98 -2.42 2.28 7.04
N HIS A 99 -3.40 2.70 6.24
CA HIS A 99 -4.78 2.20 6.32
C HIS A 99 -4.86 0.68 6.19
N VAL A 100 -4.22 0.13 5.15
CA VAL A 100 -4.35 -1.29 4.79
C VAL A 100 -3.50 -2.20 5.68
N TYR A 101 -2.25 -1.83 5.97
CA TYR A 101 -1.29 -2.73 6.61
C TYR A 101 -1.03 -2.45 8.08
N VAL A 102 -1.11 -1.19 8.51
CA VAL A 102 -0.87 -0.82 9.91
C VAL A 102 -2.18 -0.91 10.70
N LYS A 103 -3.26 -0.36 10.13
CA LYS A 103 -4.58 -0.33 10.79
C LYS A 103 -5.50 -1.47 10.37
N ALA A 104 -5.16 -2.21 9.32
CA ALA A 104 -5.97 -3.31 8.79
C ALA A 104 -7.43 -2.90 8.52
N ARG A 105 -7.65 -1.64 8.11
CA ARG A 105 -9.00 -1.11 7.86
C ARG A 105 -9.52 -1.55 6.48
N PRO A 106 -10.81 -1.88 6.34
CA PRO A 106 -11.41 -2.17 5.04
C PRO A 106 -11.44 -0.94 4.12
N THR A 107 -10.98 -1.10 2.89
CA THR A 107 -10.88 0.00 1.91
C THR A 107 -12.20 0.36 1.23
N GLN A 108 -13.21 -0.49 1.38
CA GLN A 108 -14.53 -0.34 0.74
C GLN A 108 -15.44 0.68 1.44
N TYR A 109 -15.15 1.04 2.69
CA TYR A 109 -16.03 1.85 3.51
C TYR A 109 -15.48 3.27 3.70
N ARG A 110 -16.36 4.24 3.49
CA ARG A 110 -16.04 5.66 3.66
C ARG A 110 -15.65 6.01 5.10
N LEU A 111 -16.28 5.37 6.08
CA LEU A 111 -16.00 5.62 7.50
C LEU A 111 -14.56 5.28 7.86
N ASP A 112 -14.06 4.14 7.40
CA ASP A 112 -12.69 3.69 7.67
C ASP A 112 -11.62 4.66 7.15
N TRP A 113 -11.84 5.23 5.97
CA TRP A 113 -10.96 6.29 5.45
C TRP A 113 -11.02 7.56 6.28
N LYS A 114 -12.20 7.92 6.80
CA LYS A 114 -12.33 9.06 7.72
C LYS A 114 -11.62 8.83 9.05
N LEU A 115 -11.69 7.62 9.58
CA LEU A 115 -10.94 7.25 10.79
C LEU A 115 -9.43 7.34 10.54
N THR A 116 -8.95 6.88 9.38
CA THR A 116 -7.55 7.10 8.99
C THR A 116 -7.19 8.58 8.94
N LEU A 117 -8.00 9.46 8.33
CA LEU A 117 -7.71 10.89 8.37
C LEU A 117 -7.74 11.45 9.80
N ALA A 118 -8.64 10.96 10.66
CA ALA A 118 -8.68 11.36 12.06
C ALA A 118 -7.40 10.95 12.83
N ASP A 119 -6.78 9.81 12.47
CA ASP A 119 -5.47 9.40 12.99
C ASP A 119 -4.39 10.44 12.62
N TYR A 120 -4.33 10.86 11.35
CA TYR A 120 -3.38 11.89 10.88
C TYR A 120 -3.62 13.27 11.49
N LEU A 121 -4.87 13.60 11.80
CA LEU A 121 -5.25 14.84 12.47
C LEU A 121 -5.03 14.78 13.99
N GLY A 122 -4.64 13.63 14.54
CA GLY A 122 -4.39 13.46 15.97
C GLY A 122 -5.66 13.44 16.84
N VAL A 123 -6.82 13.11 16.26
CA VAL A 123 -8.13 13.13 16.95
C VAL A 123 -8.82 11.78 17.03
N ASN A 124 -8.15 10.69 16.66
CA ASN A 124 -8.66 9.32 16.82
C ASN A 124 -7.64 8.42 17.54
N GLU A 125 -6.67 7.84 16.82
CA GLU A 125 -5.65 6.98 17.42
C GLU A 125 -4.25 7.57 17.26
N PRO A 126 -3.35 7.37 18.26
CA PRO A 126 -1.97 7.82 18.13
C PRO A 126 -1.26 7.04 17.02
N MET A 127 -0.52 7.77 16.19
CA MET A 127 0.33 7.19 15.14
C MET A 127 1.74 6.97 15.68
N LEU A 128 2.19 5.71 15.71
CA LEU A 128 3.51 5.37 16.22
C LEU A 128 4.56 5.46 15.11
N VAL A 129 5.65 6.20 15.37
CA VAL A 129 6.80 6.31 14.47
C VAL A 129 7.34 4.93 14.10
N LEU A 130 7.34 3.98 15.05
CA LEU A 130 7.86 2.63 14.87
C LEU A 130 7.04 1.76 13.91
N ASP A 131 5.78 2.10 13.63
CA ASP A 131 4.94 1.30 12.73
C ASP A 131 4.61 2.04 11.44
N TYR A 132 5.09 3.28 11.30
CA TYR A 132 4.70 4.14 10.20
C TYR A 132 5.33 3.70 8.86
N PRO A 133 4.56 3.68 7.75
CA PRO A 133 5.08 3.34 6.44
C PRO A 133 6.25 4.24 6.04
N GLY A 134 7.34 3.62 5.60
CA GLY A 134 8.59 4.32 5.26
C GLY A 134 9.69 4.16 6.30
N ARG A 135 9.38 3.71 7.54
CA ARG A 135 10.40 3.53 8.58
C ARG A 135 11.60 2.67 8.15
N GLU A 136 11.36 1.54 7.50
CA GLU A 136 12.41 0.60 7.09
C GLU A 136 13.02 0.88 5.72
N THR A 137 12.42 1.79 4.95
CA THR A 137 12.78 2.01 3.55
C THR A 137 13.32 3.42 3.29
N LEU A 138 13.14 4.35 4.22
CA LEU A 138 13.56 5.74 4.11
C LEU A 138 14.53 6.07 5.25
N LYS A 139 15.51 6.93 4.96
CA LYS A 139 16.49 7.38 5.96
C LYS A 139 15.87 8.23 7.09
N GLU A 140 14.78 8.92 6.80
CA GLU A 140 14.03 9.74 7.75
C GLU A 140 12.59 9.23 7.80
N ASN A 141 12.01 9.15 8.99
CA ASN A 141 10.62 8.75 9.15
C ASN A 141 9.69 9.89 8.68
N PRO A 142 8.77 9.62 7.73
CA PRO A 142 7.96 10.67 7.14
C PRO A 142 6.78 11.17 7.99
N LEU A 143 6.45 10.50 9.12
CA LEU A 143 5.20 10.69 9.86
C LEU A 143 4.86 12.15 10.16
N GLU A 144 5.79 12.91 10.74
CA GLU A 144 5.50 14.26 11.20
C GLU A 144 5.16 15.21 10.04
N ARG A 145 5.88 15.11 8.92
CA ARG A 145 5.61 15.93 7.72
C ARG A 145 4.30 15.52 7.08
N ASP A 146 4.01 14.22 7.04
CA ASP A 146 2.75 13.73 6.49
C ASP A 146 1.54 14.19 7.31
N GLN A 147 1.64 14.17 8.64
CA GLN A 147 0.61 14.72 9.51
C GLN A 147 0.40 16.21 9.23
N LYS A 148 1.48 16.99 9.11
CA LYS A 148 1.41 18.42 8.75
C LYS A 148 0.75 18.64 7.39
N ALA A 149 1.12 17.86 6.38
CA ALA A 149 0.53 17.94 5.04
C ALA A 149 -0.98 17.66 5.05
N ILE A 150 -1.43 16.63 5.79
CA ILE A 150 -2.86 16.33 5.94
C ILE A 150 -3.60 17.37 6.78
N GLN A 151 -2.96 17.96 7.79
CA GLN A 151 -3.53 19.04 8.60
C GLN A 151 -3.76 20.33 7.80
N GLN A 152 -2.92 20.59 6.81
CA GLN A 152 -3.06 21.74 5.90
C GLN A 152 -4.26 21.61 4.95
N LEU A 153 -4.74 20.38 4.70
CA LEU A 153 -5.92 20.16 3.87
C LEU A 153 -7.17 20.73 4.55
N ASN A 154 -7.94 21.51 3.78
CA ASN A 154 -9.23 21.98 4.23
C ASN A 154 -10.28 20.85 4.23
N ARG A 155 -11.47 21.13 4.76
CA ARG A 155 -12.55 20.14 4.88
C ARG A 155 -12.96 19.55 3.52
N ALA A 156 -13.05 20.37 2.48
CA ALA A 156 -13.47 19.94 1.15
C ALA A 156 -12.40 19.05 0.49
N GLU A 157 -11.12 19.37 0.65
CA GLU A 157 -10.00 18.56 0.15
C GLU A 157 -9.96 17.19 0.83
N ARG A 158 -10.16 17.15 2.15
CA ARG A 158 -10.26 15.89 2.90
C ARG A 158 -11.45 15.04 2.47
N ASP A 159 -12.62 15.64 2.26
CA ASP A 159 -13.80 14.94 1.75
C ASP A 159 -13.56 14.42 0.31
N ALA A 160 -12.91 15.21 -0.55
CA ALA A 160 -12.56 14.81 -1.91
C ALA A 160 -11.56 13.64 -1.95
N LEU A 161 -10.55 13.67 -1.08
CA LEU A 161 -9.59 12.57 -0.92
C LEU A 161 -10.29 11.28 -0.49
N VAL A 162 -11.13 11.33 0.55
CA VAL A 162 -11.89 10.17 1.03
C VAL A 162 -12.77 9.59 -0.06
N ASN A 163 -13.55 10.42 -0.76
CA ASN A 163 -14.46 9.95 -1.80
C ASN A 163 -13.70 9.34 -2.98
N THR A 164 -12.53 9.90 -3.32
CA THR A 164 -11.67 9.37 -4.38
C THR A 164 -11.08 8.02 -3.99
N LEU A 165 -10.61 7.85 -2.76
CA LEU A 165 -10.11 6.57 -2.26
C LEU A 165 -11.20 5.50 -2.29
N VAL A 166 -12.39 5.78 -1.76
CA VAL A 166 -13.53 4.83 -1.77
C VAL A 166 -13.86 4.39 -3.20
N ARG A 167 -14.01 5.35 -4.12
CA ARG A 167 -14.34 5.06 -5.53
C ARG A 167 -13.27 4.21 -6.21
N LEU A 168 -12.00 4.50 -6.00
CA LEU A 168 -10.89 3.77 -6.63
C LEU A 168 -10.75 2.34 -6.10
N PHE A 169 -11.06 2.12 -4.82
CA PHE A 169 -11.07 0.78 -4.22
C PHE A 169 -12.38 0.01 -4.48
N ASN A 170 -13.45 0.72 -4.88
CA ASN A 170 -14.77 0.15 -5.16
C ASN A 170 -15.35 0.65 -6.50
N PRO A 171 -14.77 0.25 -7.64
CA PRO A 171 -15.19 0.72 -8.96
C PRO A 171 -16.63 0.28 -9.34
N ASN A 172 -17.13 -0.80 -8.73
CA ASN A 172 -18.45 -1.35 -9.00
C ASN A 172 -19.57 -0.72 -8.15
N ALA A 173 -19.24 0.10 -7.15
CA ALA A 173 -20.22 0.79 -6.31
C ALA A 173 -20.80 2.07 -6.92
N THR A 174 -20.57 2.31 -8.21
CA THR A 174 -21.09 3.45 -9.00
C THR A 174 -22.63 3.53 -9.09
N ASN A 175 -23.37 2.71 -8.34
CA ASN A 175 -24.84 2.74 -8.30
C ASN A 175 -25.46 3.25 -6.98
N ILE A 176 -24.70 3.71 -5.98
CA ILE A 176 -25.29 4.07 -4.66
C ILE A 176 -25.23 5.56 -4.30
N ASP A 177 -24.51 6.40 -5.05
CA ASP A 177 -24.38 7.84 -4.74
C ASP A 177 -24.93 8.78 -5.84
N ASN A 178 -25.93 8.32 -6.61
CA ASN A 178 -26.90 9.27 -7.16
C ASN A 178 -28.05 9.36 -6.15
N PRO A 179 -28.14 10.42 -5.31
CA PRO A 179 -29.44 10.78 -4.80
C PRO A 179 -30.30 11.08 -6.04
N THR A 180 -31.25 10.20 -6.35
CA THR A 180 -32.39 10.59 -7.17
C THR A 180 -33.05 11.75 -6.44
N ILE A 181 -32.64 12.97 -6.75
CA ILE A 181 -33.44 14.15 -6.51
C ILE A 181 -34.63 13.96 -7.44
N PRO A 182 -35.85 13.68 -6.94
CA PRO A 182 -37.01 13.73 -7.81
C PRO A 182 -37.08 15.15 -8.38
N LYS A 183 -36.92 15.26 -9.69
CA LYS A 183 -37.19 16.48 -10.46
C LYS A 183 -38.60 16.96 -10.06
N PRO A 184 -38.80 18.23 -9.65
CA PRO A 184 -40.13 18.71 -9.37
C PRO A 184 -40.89 18.78 -10.70
N ASN A 185 -41.80 17.84 -10.92
CA ASN A 185 -42.86 18.03 -11.90
C ASN A 185 -43.78 19.11 -11.35
N SER A 186 -43.78 20.27 -12.01
CA SER A 186 -44.83 21.28 -11.86
C SER A 186 -46.16 20.65 -12.27
N SER A 187 -46.94 20.23 -11.30
CA SER A 187 -48.35 19.87 -11.47
C SER A 187 -49.07 20.28 -10.19
N SER A 188 -49.82 21.37 -10.29
CA SER A 188 -50.68 21.91 -9.26
C SER A 188 -51.71 20.86 -8.81
N THR A 189 -51.62 20.40 -7.56
CA THR A 189 -52.79 20.08 -6.73
C THR A 189 -52.37 19.92 -5.25
N THR A 190 -53.14 20.57 -4.38
CA THR A 190 -53.15 20.61 -2.90
C THR A 190 -52.54 19.40 -2.15
N PRO A 191 -51.73 19.62 -1.09
CA PRO A 191 -51.09 18.53 -0.36
C PRO A 191 -52.01 17.92 0.73
N LYS A 192 -52.23 16.61 0.63
CA LYS A 192 -52.69 15.75 1.72
C LYS A 192 -51.47 15.01 2.26
N THR A 193 -51.06 15.31 3.50
CA THR A 193 -49.87 14.79 4.17
C THR A 193 -49.88 13.26 4.33
N PRO A 194 -48.80 12.53 4.00
CA PRO A 194 -48.61 11.13 4.36
C PRO A 194 -48.30 10.98 5.86
N PRO A 195 -48.92 10.01 6.58
CA PRO A 195 -48.61 9.77 7.98
C PRO A 195 -47.31 8.97 8.09
N GLY A 196 -46.31 9.47 8.83
CA GLY A 196 -45.18 8.62 9.22
C GLY A 196 -43.81 9.24 9.45
N LEU A 197 -43.66 10.57 9.50
CA LEU A 197 -42.42 11.19 9.97
C LEU A 197 -42.75 12.21 11.05
N THR A 198 -42.36 11.91 12.28
CA THR A 198 -42.37 12.89 13.37
C THR A 198 -41.46 14.05 12.97
N PRO A 199 -41.94 15.30 13.00
CA PRO A 199 -41.10 16.46 12.75
C PRO A 199 -39.95 16.50 13.76
N LEU A 200 -38.78 16.92 13.30
CA LEU A 200 -37.66 17.19 14.20
C LEU A 200 -38.04 18.37 15.11
N PRO A 201 -37.80 18.28 16.43
CA PRO A 201 -38.21 19.34 17.35
C PRO A 201 -37.51 20.66 17.01
N GLN A 202 -38.27 21.74 17.03
CA GLN A 202 -37.81 23.09 16.78
C GLN A 202 -37.40 23.79 18.07
N SER A 203 -36.62 24.87 17.93
CA SER A 203 -36.26 25.72 19.07
C SER A 203 -37.53 26.33 19.68
N GLY A 204 -37.85 25.94 20.91
CA GLY A 204 -39.09 26.31 21.62
C GLY A 204 -39.94 25.11 22.07
N ASP A 205 -39.77 23.92 21.48
CA ASP A 205 -40.61 22.75 21.79
C ASP A 205 -40.44 22.24 23.24
N ALA A 206 -39.34 22.58 23.90
CA ALA A 206 -39.09 22.25 25.30
C ALA A 206 -39.96 23.05 26.28
N GLU A 207 -40.54 24.19 25.87
CA GLU A 207 -41.40 25.00 26.74
C GLU A 207 -42.81 24.41 26.91
N LEU A 208 -43.19 23.44 26.08
CA LEU A 208 -44.49 22.76 26.10
C LEU A 208 -44.59 21.66 27.17
N LEU A 209 -43.55 21.44 27.97
CA LEU A 209 -43.49 20.41 29.03
C LEU A 209 -43.71 20.97 30.45
N LYS A 210 -44.37 22.12 30.58
CA LYS A 210 -44.69 22.76 31.87
C LYS A 210 -46.07 22.39 32.38
#